data_AF-A0A940NBV9-F1
#
_entry.id   AF-A0A940NBV9-F1
#
_cell.length_a   1.000
_cell.length_b   1.000
_cell.length_c   1.000
_cell.angle_alpha   90.00
_cell.angle_beta   90.00
_cell.angle_gamma   90.00
#
_symmetry.space_group_name_H-M   'P 1'
#
loop_
_entity.id
_entity.type
_entity.pdbx_description
1 polymer ?
#
loop_
_entity_poly.entity_id
_entity_poly.type
_entity_poly.pdbx_seq_one_letter_code
_entity_poly.pdbx_strand_id
1 'polypeptide(L)' 'MADYSFSKRTDVYVEGVYHHAYGAAGSAFEGADINGLGQSSTGNQVAATVGLRTQLNG' A
#
# COMPACT_ATOMS: atom_id res chain seq x y z
N MET A 1 21.76 3.70 -14.35
CA MET A 1 21.58 3.18 -12.98
C MET A 1 21.75 4.37 -12.05
N ALA A 2 20.66 4.87 -11.49
CA ALA A 2 20.63 6.12 -10.73
C ALA A 2 20.26 5.80 -9.28
N ASP A 3 21.22 5.26 -8.55
CA ASP A 3 21.15 5.12 -7.10
C ASP A 3 21.50 6.47 -6.47
N TYR A 4 20.49 7.34 -6.35
CA TYR A 4 20.61 8.60 -5.62
C TYR A 4 20.55 8.32 -4.11
N SER A 5 21.70 7.94 -3.53
CA SER A 5 21.85 7.78 -2.09
C SER A 5 21.94 9.16 -1.42
N PHE A 6 20.87 9.59 -0.75
CA PHE A 6 20.78 10.89 -0.06
C PHE A 6 21.51 10.92 1.30
N SER A 7 22.70 10.27 1.39
CA SER A 7 23.47 10.00 2.62
C SER A 7 22.94 8.79 3.39
N LYS A 8 23.86 7.99 3.99
CA LYS A 8 23.68 6.67 4.65
C LYS A 8 22.55 6.51 5.69
N ARG A 9 21.72 7.54 5.89
CA ARG A 9 20.67 7.63 6.92
C ARG A 9 19.27 7.88 6.34
N THR A 10 19.12 8.26 5.07
CA THR A 10 17.81 8.55 4.47
C THR A 10 17.58 7.71 3.22
N ASP A 11 16.53 6.89 3.26
CA ASP A 11 16.07 6.06 2.14
C ASP A 11 14.64 6.42 1.73
N VAL A 12 14.32 6.18 0.46
CA VAL A 12 12.96 6.30 -0.08
C VAL A 12 12.38 4.90 -0.21
N TYR A 13 11.11 4.72 0.12
CA TYR A 13 10.44 3.43 -0.02
C TYR A 13 9.09 3.58 -0.69
N VAL A 14 8.69 2.52 -1.40
CA VAL A 14 7.37 2.35 -2.00
C VAL A 14 6.84 0.98 -1.61
N GLU A 15 5.56 0.93 -1.25
CA GLU A 15 4.83 -0.28 -0.90
C GLU A 15 3.51 -0.32 -1.67
N GLY A 16 3.11 -1.50 -2.11
CA GLY A 16 1.85 -1.71 -2.82
C GLY A 16 1.09 -2.90 -2.25
N VAL A 17 -0.22 -2.75 -2.08
CA VAL A 17 -1.12 -3.80 -1.61
C VAL A 17 -2.19 -4.01 -2.68
N TYR A 18 -2.39 -5.27 -3.07
CA TYR A 18 -3.49 -5.70 -3.92
C TYR A 18 -4.37 -6.66 -3.15
N HIS A 19 -5.67 -6.39 -3.14
CA HIS A 19 -6.65 -7.26 -2.53
C HIS A 19 -7.77 -7.57 -3.53
N HIS A 20 -8.06 -8.86 -3.68
CA HIS A 20 -9.16 -9.37 -4.51
C HIS A 20 -10.19 -10.04 -3.60
N ALA A 21 -11.40 -9.51 -3.58
CA ALA A 21 -12.53 -10.11 -2.89
C ALA A 21 -13.18 -11.19 -3.76
N TYR A 22 -13.46 -12.33 -3.14
CA TYR A 22 -14.12 -13.47 -3.78
C TYR A 22 -15.58 -13.64 -3.33
N GLY A 23 -16.16 -12.65 -2.62
CA GLY A 23 -17.53 -12.71 -2.17
C GLY A 23 -18.52 -12.57 -3.31
N ALA A 24 -19.66 -13.26 -3.19
CA ALA A 24 -20.75 -13.15 -4.17
C ALA A 24 -21.33 -11.73 -4.17
N ALA A 25 -21.83 -11.29 -5.33
CA ALA A 25 -22.51 -10.01 -5.45
C ALA A 25 -23.73 -9.95 -4.50
N GLY A 26 -23.86 -8.86 -3.75
CA GLY A 26 -24.83 -8.66 -2.68
C GLY A 26 -24.45 -9.26 -1.31
N SER A 27 -23.25 -9.84 -1.16
CA SER A 27 -22.78 -10.37 0.13
C SER A 27 -21.93 -9.36 0.90
N ALA A 28 -21.80 -9.55 2.22
CA ALA A 28 -20.93 -8.74 3.06
C ALA A 28 -19.43 -8.79 2.65
N PHE A 29 -19.05 -9.71 1.76
CA PHE A 29 -17.68 -9.91 1.29
C PHE A 29 -17.49 -9.56 -0.19
N GLU A 30 -18.48 -8.89 -0.82
CA GLU A 30 -18.47 -8.54 -2.25
C GLU A 30 -17.35 -7.57 -2.62
N GLY A 31 -17.09 -6.58 -1.77
CA GLY A 31 -16.06 -5.56 -2.00
C GLY A 31 -14.71 -5.96 -1.42
N ALA A 32 -13.63 -5.66 -2.14
CA ALA A 32 -12.28 -5.76 -1.59
C ALA A 32 -12.08 -4.68 -0.51
N ASP A 33 -11.58 -5.10 0.64
CA ASP A 33 -11.30 -4.24 1.79
C ASP A 33 -9.84 -4.38 2.26
N ILE A 34 -9.05 -3.33 2.05
CA ILE A 34 -7.72 -3.16 2.63
C ILE A 34 -7.91 -2.35 3.91
N ASN A 35 -7.65 -3.00 5.06
CA ASN A 35 -7.79 -2.39 6.39
C ASN A 35 -7.21 -0.96 6.43
N GLY A 36 -8.03 0.01 6.84
CA GLY A 36 -7.66 1.42 6.91
C GLY A 36 -7.97 2.25 5.66
N LEU A 37 -8.52 1.63 4.61
CA LEU A 37 -9.09 2.29 3.44
C LEU A 37 -10.60 2.02 3.35
N GLY A 38 -11.33 2.85 2.60
CA GLY A 38 -12.74 2.57 2.30
C GLY A 38 -12.87 1.37 1.38
N GLN A 39 -13.84 0.49 1.63
CA GLN A 39 -14.11 -0.69 0.81
C GLN A 39 -14.37 -0.32 -0.65
N SER A 40 -13.80 -1.08 -1.58
CA SER A 40 -14.01 -0.91 -3.01
C SER A 40 -15.43 -1.32 -3.41
N SER A 41 -16.05 -0.60 -4.35
CA SER A 41 -17.34 -0.96 -4.97
C SER A 41 -17.22 -2.09 -5.99
N THR A 42 -16.00 -2.61 -6.20
CA THR A 42 -15.71 -3.76 -7.05
C THR A 42 -14.89 -4.79 -6.26
N GLY A 43 -14.81 -6.02 -6.75
CA GLY A 43 -14.01 -7.08 -6.13
C GLY A 43 -12.49 -6.86 -6.13
N ASN A 44 -12.00 -5.71 -6.60
CA ASN A 44 -10.57 -5.38 -6.63
C ASN A 44 -10.30 -4.09 -5.86
N GLN A 45 -9.25 -4.10 -5.04
CA GLN A 45 -8.72 -2.89 -4.39
C GLN A 45 -7.19 -2.88 -4.49
N VAL A 46 -6.65 -1.71 -4.80
CA VAL A 46 -5.21 -1.46 -4.90
C VAL A 46 -4.89 -0.25 -4.02
N ALA A 47 -3.85 -0.38 -3.20
CA ALA A 47 -3.29 0.71 -2.43
C ALA A 47 -1.79 0.82 -2.71
N ALA A 48 -1.28 2.05 -2.70
CA ALA A 48 0.14 2.31 -2.80
C ALA A 48 0.55 3.35 -1.75
N THR A 49 1.73 3.17 -1.18
CA THR A 49 2.32 4.09 -0.22
C THR A 49 3.72 4.43 -0.69
N VAL A 50 4.05 5.72 -0.66
CA VAL A 50 5.41 6.22 -0.90
C VAL A 50 5.84 6.99 0.33
N GLY A 51 7.09 6.79 0.75
CA GLY A 51 7.59 7.39 1.97
C GLY A 51 9.08 7.64 1.93
N LEU A 52 9.51 8.53 2.82
CA LEU A 52 10.90 8.81 3.13
C LEU A 52 11.15 8.31 4.55
N ARG A 53 12.25 7.60 4.76
CA ARG A 53 12.69 7.13 6.07
C ARG A 53 14.04 7.73 6.38
N THR A 54 14.19 8.30 7.57
CA THR A 54 15.47 8.87 8.03
C THR A 54 15.83 8.28 9.39
N GLN A 55 17.02 7.70 9.52
CA GLN A 55 17.56 7.11 10.75
C GLN A 55 18.52 8.08 11.46
N LEU A 56 18.08 8.62 12.58
CA LEU A 56 18.89 9.44 13.49
C LEU A 56 19.49 8.53 14.56
N ASN A 57 20.76 8.15 14.42
CA ASN A 57 21.52 7.54 15.52
C ASN A 57 21.96 8.65 16.47
N GLY A 58 21.54 8.57 17.74
CA GLY A 58 21.93 9.46 18.85
C GLY A 58 23.32 9.18 19.39
#